data_AF-A0A2S5ABA9-F1
#
_entry.id   AF-A0A2S5ABA9-F1
#
_cell.length_a   1.000
_cell.length_b   1.000
_cell.length_c   1.000
_cell.angle_alpha   90.00
_cell.angle_beta   90.00
_cell.angle_gamma   90.00
#
_symmetry.space_group_name_H-M   'P 1'
#
loop_
_entity.id
_entity.type
_entity.pdbx_description
1 polymer ?
#
loop_
_entity_poly.entity_id
_entity_poly.type
_entity_poly.pdbx_seq_one_letter_code
_entity_poly.pdbx_strand_id
1 'polypeptide(L)'
;MFLYTMLYSFVLHLANTYLFLFLDKIFSNERFSKRRIIIGFVSSFFLSLFVIFLLRLFINILIEKQSFLAFIANESASDYIVASIFTFVVLLIVHFVYLYKGYQENKVKEQKIIAGTANAKFESLKNQIDPHFLFNSLNVLSSLIEENPENAQRFTTSLSKIYRYVLEQKDKELVSIGEELAFAKTYMNLLKMRFENSLFYELPATIPNLEAKVVPLSLQLLLENTVKHNVVSEQRPLHIRIFLEGDYLAIQNDYQKKEVLQDRQGVGLQNIINRYGIITNRKVLIEQNEQTFTVKIPVLTKQIAIMEIATSYSENTAYYRAKKRVEELKGFYGNLISYCCVIPFLIFINLKFSPHFQWFWFSAAGWGFGLLMHAFKVFGYSSNWEERKIQEILKKEENKQNWK
;
A
#
# COMPACT_ATOMS: atom_id res chain seq x y z
N MET A 1 -54.78 4.40 0.74
CA MET A 1 -53.54 4.51 1.54
C MET A 1 -52.29 4.07 0.78
N PHE A 2 -52.22 2.83 0.26
CA PHE A 2 -51.04 2.31 -0.46
C PHE A 2 -50.64 3.13 -1.71
N LEU A 3 -51.60 3.52 -2.54
CA LEU A 3 -51.34 4.33 -3.75
C LEU A 3 -50.76 5.71 -3.42
N TYR A 4 -51.21 6.34 -2.33
CA TYR A 4 -50.66 7.60 -1.85
C TYR A 4 -49.20 7.41 -1.44
N THR A 5 -48.89 6.41 -0.61
CA THR A 5 -47.49 6.16 -0.19
C THR A 5 -46.57 5.86 -1.37
N MET A 6 -47.06 5.14 -2.39
CA MET A 6 -46.30 4.88 -3.61
C MET A 6 -46.02 6.18 -4.39
N LEU A 7 -47.03 7.04 -4.57
CA LEU A 7 -46.89 8.33 -5.23
C LEU A 7 -45.85 9.22 -4.52
N TYR A 8 -45.93 9.34 -3.20
CA TYR A 8 -44.95 10.11 -2.41
C TYR A 8 -43.54 9.57 -2.61
N SER A 9 -43.35 8.25 -2.45
CA SER A 9 -42.02 7.63 -2.57
C SER A 9 -41.40 7.83 -3.96
N PHE A 10 -42.18 7.65 -5.02
CA PHE A 10 -41.71 7.77 -6.40
C PHE A 10 -41.33 9.21 -6.77
N VAL A 11 -42.19 10.19 -6.47
CA VAL A 11 -41.94 11.60 -6.82
C VAL A 11 -40.76 12.15 -6.01
N LEU A 12 -40.68 11.83 -4.72
CA LEU A 12 -39.54 12.22 -3.89
C LEU A 12 -38.23 11.58 -4.36
N HIS A 13 -38.26 10.31 -4.77
CA HIS A 13 -37.07 9.64 -5.30
C HIS A 13 -36.57 10.30 -6.60
N LEU A 14 -37.47 10.57 -7.55
CA LEU A 14 -37.12 11.21 -8.81
C LEU A 14 -36.56 12.63 -8.61
N ALA A 15 -37.23 13.45 -7.81
CA ALA A 15 -36.79 14.82 -7.53
C ALA A 15 -35.39 14.86 -6.92
N ASN A 16 -35.14 14.02 -5.90
CA ASN A 16 -33.84 13.95 -5.25
C ASN A 16 -32.77 13.35 -6.18
N THR A 17 -33.11 12.36 -7.00
CA THR A 17 -32.15 11.77 -7.97
C THR A 17 -31.70 12.81 -8.99
N TYR A 18 -32.62 13.61 -9.52
CA TYR A 18 -32.28 14.68 -10.46
C TYR A 18 -31.36 15.73 -9.82
N LEU A 19 -31.66 16.12 -8.59
CA LEU A 19 -30.80 17.02 -7.80
C LEU A 19 -29.40 16.43 -7.59
N PHE A 20 -29.30 15.14 -7.23
CA PHE A 20 -28.00 14.48 -7.04
C PHE A 20 -27.18 14.40 -8.33
N LEU A 21 -27.81 14.08 -9.47
CA LEU A 21 -27.14 14.06 -10.78
C LEU A 21 -26.65 15.45 -11.18
N PHE A 22 -27.46 16.48 -10.92
CA PHE A 22 -27.08 17.88 -11.16
C PHE A 22 -25.89 18.30 -10.30
N LEU A 23 -25.92 18.00 -9.00
CA LEU A 23 -24.83 18.31 -8.08
C LEU A 23 -23.55 17.52 -8.42
N ASP A 24 -23.66 16.26 -8.84
CA ASP A 24 -22.51 15.47 -9.30
C ASP A 24 -21.83 16.08 -10.53
N LYS A 25 -22.60 16.76 -11.40
CA LYS A 25 -22.04 17.48 -12.56
C LYS A 25 -21.30 18.76 -12.16
N ILE A 26 -21.82 19.50 -11.17
CA ILE A 26 -21.18 20.73 -10.65
C ILE A 26 -19.92 20.40 -9.86
N PHE A 27 -19.98 19.38 -9.00
CA PHE A 27 -18.88 18.96 -8.12
C PHE A 27 -18.09 17.79 -8.72
N SER A 28 -17.83 17.80 -10.03
CA SER A 28 -17.18 16.68 -10.74
C SER A 28 -15.83 16.27 -10.14
N ASN A 29 -15.00 17.25 -9.78
CA ASN A 29 -13.67 17.03 -9.19
C ASN A 29 -13.70 16.86 -7.67
N GLU A 30 -14.79 17.25 -7.01
CA GLU A 30 -14.94 17.26 -5.55
C GLU A 30 -16.17 16.45 -5.10
N ARG A 31 -16.47 15.38 -5.84
CA ARG A 31 -17.72 14.64 -5.72
C ARG A 31 -18.03 14.21 -4.29
N PHE A 32 -16.99 13.78 -3.55
CA PHE A 32 -17.10 13.32 -2.15
C PHE A 32 -16.64 14.36 -1.11
N SER A 33 -16.52 15.64 -1.47
CA SER A 33 -16.10 16.68 -0.52
C SER A 33 -17.16 16.94 0.54
N LYS A 34 -16.72 17.33 1.75
CA LYS A 34 -17.64 17.73 2.84
C LYS A 34 -18.60 18.83 2.39
N ARG A 35 -18.11 19.77 1.57
CA ARG A 35 -18.90 20.86 0.98
C ARG A 35 -20.03 20.33 0.09
N ARG A 36 -19.72 19.44 -0.87
CA ARG A 36 -20.74 18.82 -1.75
C ARG A 36 -21.79 18.10 -0.92
N ILE A 37 -21.39 17.36 0.10
CA ILE A 37 -22.28 16.55 0.93
C ILE A 37 -23.22 17.41 1.77
N ILE A 38 -22.73 18.49 2.38
CA ILE A 38 -23.56 19.45 3.12
C ILE A 38 -24.58 20.11 2.18
N ILE A 39 -24.13 20.59 1.01
CA ILE A 39 -25.01 21.23 0.02
C ILE A 39 -26.06 20.24 -0.47
N GLY A 40 -25.66 19.00 -0.78
CA GLY A 40 -26.58 17.93 -1.19
C GLY A 40 -27.63 17.62 -0.14
N PHE A 41 -27.24 17.51 1.12
CA PHE A 41 -28.17 17.24 2.21
C PHE A 41 -29.18 18.37 2.41
N VAL A 42 -28.68 19.61 2.50
CA VAL A 42 -29.52 20.80 2.72
C VAL A 42 -30.49 21.02 1.55
N SER A 43 -29.98 20.99 0.31
CA SER A 43 -30.82 21.18 -0.88
C SER A 43 -31.86 20.07 -1.04
N SER A 44 -31.48 18.82 -0.76
CA SER A 44 -32.37 17.66 -0.81
C SER A 44 -33.46 17.72 0.26
N PHE A 45 -33.15 18.20 1.46
CA PHE A 45 -34.12 18.40 2.53
C PHE A 45 -35.18 19.44 2.14
N PHE A 46 -34.77 20.64 1.71
CA PHE A 46 -35.69 21.69 1.30
C PHE A 46 -36.50 21.33 0.05
N LEU A 47 -35.85 20.70 -0.95
CA LEU A 47 -36.54 20.20 -2.13
C LEU A 47 -37.63 19.19 -1.75
N SER A 48 -37.34 18.30 -0.80
CA SER A 48 -38.31 17.30 -0.37
C SER A 48 -39.49 17.91 0.38
N LEU A 49 -39.28 18.91 1.25
CA LEU A 49 -40.38 19.64 1.88
C LEU A 49 -41.28 20.31 0.84
N PHE A 50 -40.68 20.94 -0.16
CA PHE A 50 -41.43 21.57 -1.26
C PHE A 50 -42.21 20.55 -2.09
N VAL A 51 -41.61 19.40 -2.41
CA VAL A 51 -42.29 18.31 -3.13
C VAL A 51 -43.44 17.73 -2.31
N ILE A 52 -43.28 17.55 -0.99
CA ILE A 52 -44.36 17.10 -0.10
C ILE A 52 -45.53 18.09 -0.11
N PHE A 53 -45.25 19.39 -0.06
CA PHE A 53 -46.28 20.44 -0.19
C PHE A 53 -47.04 20.33 -1.51
N LEU A 54 -46.34 20.21 -2.64
CA LEU A 54 -46.97 20.06 -3.96
C LEU A 54 -47.80 18.79 -4.07
N LEU A 55 -47.34 17.68 -3.49
CA LEU A 55 -48.10 16.42 -3.45
C LEU A 55 -49.37 16.55 -2.62
N ARG A 56 -49.31 17.22 -1.47
CA ARG A 56 -50.52 17.48 -0.65
C ARG A 56 -51.50 18.39 -1.36
N LEU A 57 -51.02 19.45 -2.01
CA LEU A 57 -51.84 20.33 -2.85
C LEU A 57 -52.54 19.52 -3.95
N PHE A 58 -51.79 18.69 -4.68
CA PHE A 58 -52.32 17.86 -5.75
C PHE A 58 -53.39 16.87 -5.26
N ILE A 59 -53.11 16.14 -4.18
CA ILE A 59 -54.03 15.13 -3.64
C ILE A 59 -55.31 15.78 -3.12
N ASN A 60 -55.22 16.83 -2.30
CA ASN A 60 -56.41 17.43 -1.69
C ASN A 60 -57.30 18.15 -2.71
N ILE A 61 -56.72 18.80 -3.73
CA ILE A 61 -57.51 19.53 -4.73
C ILE A 61 -58.05 18.61 -5.81
N LEU A 62 -57.22 17.75 -6.42
CA LEU A 62 -57.65 16.94 -7.56
C LEU A 62 -58.37 15.65 -7.15
N ILE A 63 -57.92 14.99 -6.08
CA ILE A 63 -58.42 13.67 -5.70
C ILE A 63 -59.54 13.81 -4.66
N GLU A 64 -59.29 14.55 -3.58
CA GLU A 64 -60.26 14.77 -2.50
C GLU A 64 -61.26 15.90 -2.82
N LYS A 65 -61.10 16.58 -3.98
CA LYS A 65 -61.99 17.64 -4.50
C LYS A 65 -62.23 18.81 -3.55
N GLN A 66 -61.26 19.15 -2.71
CA GLN A 66 -61.30 20.33 -1.85
C GLN A 66 -61.00 21.61 -2.65
N SER A 67 -61.59 22.73 -2.24
CA SER A 67 -61.23 24.03 -2.82
C SER A 67 -59.84 24.46 -2.34
N PHE A 68 -59.12 25.24 -3.16
CA PHE A 68 -57.80 25.77 -2.79
C PHE A 68 -57.83 26.55 -1.48
N LEU A 69 -58.86 27.37 -1.26
CA LEU A 69 -59.03 28.14 -0.02
C LEU A 69 -59.24 27.23 1.20
N ALA A 70 -60.02 26.15 1.04
CA ALA A 70 -60.24 25.18 2.12
C ALA A 70 -58.98 24.37 2.44
N PHE A 71 -58.17 24.04 1.43
CA PHE A 71 -56.86 23.41 1.63
C PHE A 71 -55.98 24.31 2.50
N ILE A 72 -55.70 25.55 2.05
CA ILE A 72 -54.82 26.48 2.77
C ILE A 72 -55.30 26.77 4.20
N ALA A 73 -56.61 26.89 4.42
CA ALA A 73 -57.16 27.15 5.75
C ALA A 73 -56.98 25.97 6.73
N ASN A 74 -56.93 24.75 6.22
CA ASN A 74 -56.77 23.52 7.02
C ASN A 74 -55.32 23.02 7.09
N GLU A 75 -54.39 23.73 6.45
CA GLU A 75 -52.98 23.34 6.45
C GLU A 75 -52.35 23.51 7.83
N SER A 76 -51.79 22.41 8.35
CA SER A 76 -51.11 22.40 9.64
C SER A 76 -49.69 21.82 9.53
N ALA A 77 -48.79 22.24 10.42
CA ALA A 77 -47.45 21.68 10.47
C ALA A 77 -47.45 20.17 10.75
N SER A 78 -48.42 19.67 11.53
CA SER A 78 -48.57 18.25 11.86
C SER A 78 -48.67 17.34 10.65
N ASP A 79 -49.29 17.82 9.58
CA ASP A 79 -49.51 17.05 8.37
C ASP A 79 -48.22 16.74 7.60
N TYR A 80 -47.15 17.51 7.86
CA TYR A 80 -45.84 17.33 7.23
C TYR A 80 -44.89 16.46 8.05
N ILE A 81 -45.15 16.28 9.35
CA ILE A 81 -44.18 15.70 10.29
C ILE A 81 -43.78 14.28 9.88
N VAL A 82 -44.75 13.40 9.62
CA VAL A 82 -44.50 11.99 9.33
C VAL A 82 -43.70 11.83 8.03
N ALA A 83 -44.11 12.51 6.96
CA ALA A 83 -43.44 12.46 5.67
C ALA A 83 -42.02 13.09 5.74
N SER A 84 -41.85 14.16 6.53
CA SER A 84 -40.57 14.83 6.72
C SER A 84 -39.59 13.98 7.51
N ILE A 85 -40.03 13.30 8.58
CA ILE A 85 -39.20 12.38 9.36
C ILE A 85 -38.75 11.20 8.49
N PHE A 86 -39.67 10.57 7.76
CA PHE A 86 -39.33 9.44 6.90
C PHE A 86 -38.31 9.85 5.82
N THR A 87 -38.56 10.98 5.16
CA THR A 87 -37.65 11.54 4.16
C THR A 87 -36.28 11.83 4.77
N PHE A 88 -36.23 12.47 5.95
CA PHE A 88 -34.98 12.79 6.62
C PHE A 88 -34.15 11.54 6.93
N VAL A 89 -34.78 10.45 7.40
CA VAL A 89 -34.12 9.16 7.64
C VAL A 89 -33.57 8.56 6.35
N VAL A 90 -34.35 8.55 5.27
CA VAL A 90 -33.89 8.06 3.95
C VAL A 90 -32.70 8.89 3.46
N LEU A 91 -32.76 10.21 3.59
CA LEU A 91 -31.66 11.10 3.19
C LEU A 91 -30.39 10.84 4.00
N LEU A 92 -30.49 10.58 5.30
CA LEU A 92 -29.33 10.21 6.12
C LEU A 92 -28.70 8.90 5.62
N ILE A 93 -29.50 7.87 5.33
CA ILE A 93 -28.99 6.59 4.82
C ILE A 93 -28.28 6.78 3.48
N VAL A 94 -28.89 7.50 2.54
CA VAL A 94 -28.31 7.76 1.21
C VAL A 94 -26.99 8.50 1.33
N HIS A 95 -26.92 9.56 2.15
CA HIS A 95 -25.69 10.33 2.35
C HIS A 95 -24.62 9.52 3.09
N PHE A 96 -25.00 8.65 4.04
CA PHE A 96 -24.07 7.75 4.71
C PHE A 96 -23.44 6.76 3.73
N VAL A 97 -24.23 6.12 2.87
CA VAL A 97 -23.73 5.21 1.82
C VAL A 97 -22.79 5.95 0.88
N TYR A 98 -23.14 7.18 0.52
CA TYR A 98 -22.31 8.03 -0.34
C TYR A 98 -20.96 8.40 0.30
N LEU A 99 -20.98 8.78 1.58
CA LEU A 99 -19.77 9.04 2.38
C LEU A 99 -18.87 7.80 2.47
N TYR A 100 -19.47 6.64 2.75
CA TYR A 100 -18.75 5.38 2.84
C TYR A 100 -18.07 5.01 1.52
N LYS A 101 -18.76 5.21 0.39
CA LYS A 101 -18.17 5.01 -0.94
C LYS A 101 -16.96 5.92 -1.18
N GLY A 102 -17.07 7.20 -0.87
CA GLY A 102 -15.96 8.15 -0.99
C GLY A 102 -14.75 7.79 -0.13
N TYR A 103 -14.99 7.31 1.09
CA TYR A 103 -13.93 6.82 1.98
C TYR A 103 -13.18 5.62 1.38
N GLN A 104 -13.90 4.64 0.82
CA GLN A 104 -13.30 3.47 0.19
C GLN A 104 -12.45 3.84 -1.04
N GLU A 105 -12.96 4.73 -1.91
CA GLU A 105 -12.22 5.19 -3.08
C GLU A 105 -10.92 5.91 -2.71
N ASN A 106 -10.96 6.76 -1.67
CA ASN A 106 -9.76 7.44 -1.18
C ASN A 106 -8.74 6.47 -0.58
N LYS A 107 -9.19 5.46 0.17
CA LYS A 107 -8.31 4.43 0.73
C LYS A 107 -7.61 3.62 -0.36
N VAL A 108 -8.32 3.27 -1.44
CA VAL A 108 -7.72 2.57 -2.60
C VAL A 108 -6.73 3.48 -3.33
N LYS A 109 -7.03 4.77 -3.50
CA LYS A 109 -6.09 5.74 -4.11
C LYS A 109 -4.81 5.88 -3.28
N GLU A 110 -4.94 5.98 -1.96
CA GLU A 110 -3.81 6.07 -1.04
C GLU A 110 -2.90 4.84 -1.14
N GLN A 111 -3.49 3.63 -1.13
CA GLN A 111 -2.73 2.39 -1.32
C GLN A 111 -2.00 2.35 -2.67
N LYS A 112 -2.64 2.80 -3.75
CA LYS A 112 -2.00 2.90 -5.08
C LYS A 112 -0.83 3.88 -5.08
N ILE A 113 -0.97 5.02 -4.41
CA ILE A 113 0.12 6.02 -4.28
C ILE A 113 1.29 5.41 -3.51
N ILE A 114 1.04 4.79 -2.35
CA ILE A 114 2.09 4.16 -1.53
C ILE A 114 2.83 3.09 -2.33
N ALA A 115 2.10 2.20 -3.02
CA ALA A 115 2.69 1.18 -3.87
C ALA A 115 3.50 1.79 -5.02
N GLY A 116 2.97 2.83 -5.69
CA GLY A 116 3.67 3.54 -6.75
C GLY A 116 4.96 4.22 -6.27
N THR A 117 4.93 4.86 -5.09
CA THR A 117 6.12 5.49 -4.50
C THR A 117 7.16 4.47 -4.07
N ALA A 118 6.74 3.34 -3.48
CA ALA A 118 7.66 2.26 -3.12
C ALA A 118 8.33 1.65 -4.37
N ASN A 119 7.55 1.41 -5.43
CA ASN A 119 8.06 0.91 -6.70
C ASN A 119 9.01 1.92 -7.37
N ALA A 120 8.66 3.20 -7.39
CA ALA A 120 9.51 4.26 -7.93
C ALA A 120 10.82 4.39 -7.15
N LYS A 121 10.77 4.24 -5.82
CA LYS A 121 11.97 4.23 -4.97
C LYS A 121 12.85 3.01 -5.26
N PHE A 122 12.25 1.82 -5.40
CA PHE A 122 12.96 0.61 -5.79
C PHE A 122 13.64 0.77 -7.16
N GLU A 123 12.92 1.24 -8.17
CA GLU A 123 13.46 1.51 -9.51
C GLU A 123 14.56 2.58 -9.49
N SER A 124 14.42 3.63 -8.66
CA SER A 124 15.49 4.63 -8.50
C SER A 124 16.75 4.06 -7.84
N LEU A 125 16.60 3.15 -6.86
CA LEU A 125 17.73 2.46 -6.27
C LEU A 125 18.40 1.57 -7.32
N LYS A 126 17.64 0.92 -8.19
CA LYS A 126 18.09 0.02 -9.27
C LYS A 126 18.83 0.75 -10.41
N ASN A 127 18.36 1.93 -10.81
CA ASN A 127 18.78 2.67 -12.01
C ASN A 127 19.99 3.62 -11.83
N GLN A 128 20.77 3.50 -10.74
CA GLN A 128 22.00 4.28 -10.57
C GLN A 128 23.17 3.57 -11.24
N ILE A 129 23.48 3.94 -12.48
CA ILE A 129 24.83 3.79 -13.02
C ILE A 129 25.68 4.89 -12.37
N ASP A 130 26.76 4.54 -11.66
CA ASP A 130 27.65 5.55 -11.08
C ASP A 130 28.32 6.35 -12.21
N PRO A 131 27.97 7.64 -12.41
CA PRO A 131 28.62 8.46 -13.43
C PRO A 131 30.11 8.63 -13.13
N HIS A 132 30.50 8.62 -11.86
CA HIS A 132 31.88 8.79 -11.45
C HIS A 132 32.73 7.57 -11.83
N PHE A 133 32.22 6.35 -11.70
CA PHE A 133 32.85 5.15 -12.24
C PHE A 133 33.09 5.25 -13.76
N LEU A 134 32.12 5.77 -14.53
CA LEU A 134 32.26 5.96 -15.96
C LEU A 134 33.41 6.94 -16.27
N PHE A 135 33.38 8.14 -15.70
CA PHE A 135 34.39 9.16 -15.95
C PHE A 135 35.80 8.69 -15.55
N ASN A 136 35.93 8.02 -14.39
CA ASN A 136 37.21 7.46 -13.98
C ASN A 136 37.71 6.36 -14.92
N SER A 137 36.80 5.51 -15.41
CA SER A 137 37.16 4.46 -16.37
C SER A 137 37.65 5.05 -17.69
N LEU A 138 37.06 6.16 -18.16
CA LEU A 138 37.51 6.87 -19.35
C LEU A 138 38.89 7.51 -19.16
N ASN A 139 39.19 8.05 -17.98
CA ASN A 139 40.51 8.62 -17.68
C ASN A 139 41.61 7.54 -17.71
N VAL A 140 41.35 6.39 -17.09
CA VAL A 140 42.29 5.24 -17.13
C VAL A 140 42.44 4.72 -18.56
N LEU A 141 41.36 4.65 -19.33
CA LEU A 141 41.45 4.27 -20.73
C LEU A 141 42.33 5.25 -21.53
N SER A 142 42.19 6.55 -21.29
CA SER A 142 43.00 7.58 -21.96
C SER A 142 44.50 7.39 -21.69
N SER A 143 44.90 7.08 -20.45
CA SER A 143 46.32 6.82 -20.14
C SER A 143 46.82 5.52 -20.76
N LEU A 144 45.99 4.46 -20.73
CA LEU A 144 46.34 3.17 -21.33
C LEU A 144 46.52 3.24 -22.85
N ILE A 145 45.79 4.12 -23.56
CA ILE A 145 45.92 4.25 -25.02
C ILE A 145 47.36 4.66 -25.41
N GLU A 146 47.99 5.52 -24.62
CA GLU A 146 49.36 5.99 -24.89
C GLU A 146 50.41 5.00 -24.37
N GLU A 147 50.19 4.41 -23.19
CA GLU A 147 51.18 3.56 -22.52
C GLU A 147 51.17 2.11 -22.99
N ASN A 148 49.99 1.52 -23.16
CA ASN A 148 49.83 0.12 -23.57
C ASN A 148 48.51 -0.10 -24.36
N PRO A 149 48.56 0.08 -25.69
CA PRO A 149 47.37 -0.01 -26.55
C PRO A 149 46.63 -1.36 -26.46
N GLU A 150 47.34 -2.46 -26.23
CA GLU A 150 46.72 -3.78 -26.09
C GLU A 150 45.88 -3.86 -24.81
N ASN A 151 46.42 -3.36 -23.69
CA ASN A 151 45.66 -3.24 -22.45
C ASN A 151 44.48 -2.26 -22.58
N ALA A 152 44.63 -1.16 -23.33
CA ALA A 152 43.52 -0.24 -23.63
C ALA A 152 42.36 -0.95 -24.36
N GLN A 153 42.66 -1.81 -25.32
CA GLN A 153 41.66 -2.61 -26.04
C GLN A 153 40.96 -3.62 -25.11
N ARG A 154 41.73 -4.32 -24.27
CA ARG A 154 41.19 -5.24 -23.25
C ARG A 154 40.33 -4.51 -22.21
N PHE A 155 40.75 -3.31 -21.80
CA PHE A 155 40.03 -2.44 -20.89
C PHE A 155 38.68 -2.01 -21.49
N THR A 156 38.68 -1.51 -22.73
CA THR A 156 37.47 -1.11 -23.45
C THR A 156 36.48 -2.27 -23.58
N THR A 157 36.97 -3.45 -23.95
CA THR A 157 36.14 -4.67 -24.06
C THR A 157 35.52 -5.06 -22.73
N SER A 158 36.29 -4.99 -21.64
CA SER A 158 35.83 -5.30 -20.28
C SER A 158 34.79 -4.27 -19.82
N LEU A 159 35.02 -2.99 -20.09
CA LEU A 159 34.07 -1.91 -19.81
C LEU A 159 32.75 -2.12 -20.55
N SER A 160 32.78 -2.44 -21.85
CA SER A 160 31.57 -2.76 -22.62
C SER A 160 30.82 -3.99 -22.08
N LYS A 161 31.51 -5.02 -21.61
CA LYS A 161 30.88 -6.20 -20.96
C LYS A 161 30.19 -5.81 -19.66
N ILE A 162 30.82 -4.97 -18.84
CA ILE A 162 30.24 -4.46 -17.59
C ILE A 162 28.94 -3.69 -17.88
N TYR A 163 28.98 -2.72 -18.79
CA TYR A 163 27.79 -1.92 -19.13
C TYR A 163 26.66 -2.76 -19.72
N ARG A 164 26.99 -3.72 -20.58
CA ARG A 164 26.01 -4.63 -21.15
C ARG A 164 25.30 -5.44 -20.06
N TYR A 165 26.06 -5.99 -19.11
CA TYR A 165 25.48 -6.72 -17.99
C TYR A 165 24.56 -5.82 -17.14
N VAL A 166 24.99 -4.61 -16.80
CA VAL A 166 24.16 -3.64 -16.06
C VAL A 166 22.84 -3.37 -16.79
N LEU A 167 22.87 -3.22 -18.12
CA LEU A 167 21.68 -2.98 -18.93
C LEU A 167 20.80 -4.24 -19.09
N GLU A 168 21.38 -5.43 -19.19
CA GLU A 168 20.66 -6.71 -19.34
C GLU A 168 19.98 -7.16 -18.05
N GLN A 169 20.63 -6.93 -16.90
CA GLN A 169 20.07 -7.32 -15.60
C GLN A 169 19.16 -6.24 -15.00
N LYS A 170 19.03 -5.07 -15.66
CA LYS A 170 18.27 -3.92 -15.17
C LYS A 170 16.81 -4.22 -14.88
N ASP A 171 16.22 -5.25 -15.49
CA ASP A 171 14.79 -5.59 -15.35
C ASP A 171 14.57 -6.84 -14.51
N LYS A 172 15.64 -7.52 -14.08
CA LYS A 172 15.54 -8.74 -13.27
C LYS A 172 15.49 -8.40 -11.78
N GLU A 173 14.64 -9.11 -11.04
CA GLU A 173 14.57 -9.01 -9.58
C GLU A 173 15.72 -9.79 -8.90
N LEU A 174 16.09 -10.94 -9.49
CA LEU A 174 17.11 -11.85 -8.98
C LEU A 174 17.90 -12.45 -10.15
N VAL A 175 19.21 -12.61 -9.96
CA VAL A 175 20.13 -13.29 -10.89
C VAL A 175 20.81 -14.45 -10.20
N SER A 176 21.28 -15.43 -10.96
CA SER A 176 22.03 -16.54 -10.38
C SER A 176 23.34 -16.04 -9.77
N ILE A 177 23.82 -16.71 -8.72
CA ILE A 177 25.16 -16.43 -8.16
C ILE A 177 26.24 -16.61 -9.23
N GLY A 178 26.07 -17.57 -10.14
CA GLY A 178 27.01 -17.79 -11.24
C GLY A 178 27.14 -16.59 -12.17
N GLU A 179 26.02 -16.00 -12.60
CA GLU A 179 26.01 -14.77 -13.39
C GLU A 179 26.68 -13.61 -12.64
N GLU A 180 26.34 -13.43 -11.36
CA GLU A 180 26.88 -12.34 -10.53
C GLU A 180 28.39 -12.51 -10.27
N LEU A 181 28.87 -13.74 -10.03
CA LEU A 181 30.31 -14.04 -9.86
C LEU A 181 31.10 -13.86 -11.17
N ALA A 182 30.52 -14.26 -12.30
CA ALA A 182 31.14 -14.05 -13.62
C ALA A 182 31.27 -12.56 -13.94
N PHE A 183 30.25 -11.77 -13.59
CA PHE A 183 30.30 -10.33 -13.65
C PHE A 183 31.36 -9.76 -12.70
N ALA A 184 31.38 -10.19 -11.43
CA ALA A 184 32.37 -9.76 -10.44
C ALA A 184 33.80 -10.04 -10.89
N LYS A 185 34.07 -11.20 -11.52
CA LYS A 185 35.38 -11.51 -12.13
C LYS A 185 35.78 -10.48 -13.20
N THR A 186 34.85 -10.14 -14.09
CA THR A 186 35.08 -9.15 -15.16
C THR A 186 35.35 -7.77 -14.55
N TYR A 187 34.57 -7.39 -13.54
CA TYR A 187 34.72 -6.13 -12.81
C TYR A 187 36.05 -6.04 -12.06
N MET A 188 36.43 -7.09 -11.34
CA MET A 188 37.71 -7.16 -10.62
C MET A 188 38.92 -7.14 -11.54
N ASN A 189 38.85 -7.76 -12.72
CA ASN A 189 39.90 -7.65 -13.72
C ASN A 189 40.06 -6.23 -14.24
N LEU A 190 38.94 -5.50 -14.41
CA LEU A 190 38.98 -4.07 -14.77
C LEU A 190 39.68 -3.24 -13.69
N LEU A 191 39.33 -3.47 -12.42
CA LEU A 191 39.99 -2.81 -11.28
C LEU A 191 41.47 -3.18 -11.17
N LYS A 192 41.84 -4.43 -11.44
CA LYS A 192 43.23 -4.87 -11.45
C LYS A 192 44.06 -4.19 -12.54
N MET A 193 43.48 -3.90 -13.71
CA MET A 193 44.18 -3.08 -14.72
C MET A 193 44.43 -1.63 -14.25
N ARG A 194 43.63 -1.11 -13.30
CA ARG A 194 43.79 0.23 -12.73
C ARG A 194 44.77 0.28 -11.55
N PHE A 195 44.75 -0.74 -10.69
CA PHE A 195 45.54 -0.79 -9.46
C PHE A 195 46.75 -1.74 -9.55
N GLU A 196 46.95 -2.37 -10.70
CA GLU A 196 48.08 -3.24 -11.02
C GLU A 196 48.35 -4.29 -9.94
N ASN A 197 49.53 -4.25 -9.33
CA ASN A 197 49.98 -5.20 -8.31
C ASN A 197 49.47 -4.88 -6.90
N SER A 198 48.58 -3.88 -6.75
CA SER A 198 48.06 -3.44 -5.45
C SER A 198 46.71 -4.07 -5.09
N LEU A 199 46.11 -4.88 -5.97
CA LEU A 199 44.79 -5.47 -5.78
C LEU A 199 44.79 -6.97 -6.11
N PHE A 200 44.44 -7.77 -5.10
CA PHE A 200 44.34 -9.23 -5.19
C PHE A 200 42.92 -9.67 -4.88
N TYR A 201 42.45 -10.70 -5.57
CA TYR A 201 41.12 -11.22 -5.31
C TYR A 201 41.02 -12.74 -5.50
N GLU A 202 40.14 -13.34 -4.70
CA GLU A 202 39.81 -14.76 -4.74
C GLU A 202 38.30 -14.94 -4.90
N LEU A 203 37.92 -15.81 -5.84
CA LEU A 203 36.53 -16.21 -6.09
C LEU A 203 36.34 -17.67 -5.67
N PRO A 204 35.12 -18.09 -5.28
CA PRO A 204 34.87 -19.47 -4.92
C PRO A 204 35.01 -20.38 -6.15
N ALA A 205 35.68 -21.53 -5.98
CA ALA A 205 35.95 -22.48 -7.07
C ALA A 205 34.69 -23.24 -7.54
N THR A 206 33.72 -23.44 -6.64
CA THR A 206 32.48 -24.18 -6.92
C THR A 206 31.28 -23.45 -6.34
N ILE A 207 30.19 -23.42 -7.11
CA ILE A 207 28.88 -22.93 -6.66
C ILE A 207 28.05 -24.18 -6.31
N PRO A 208 27.75 -24.44 -5.02
CA PRO A 208 27.12 -25.67 -4.59
C PRO A 208 25.66 -25.81 -5.04
N ASN A 209 24.98 -24.71 -5.40
CA ASN A 209 23.57 -24.73 -5.80
C ASN A 209 23.32 -23.84 -7.03
N LEU A 210 22.83 -24.43 -8.13
CA LEU A 210 22.50 -23.70 -9.37
C LEU A 210 21.26 -22.79 -9.24
N GLU A 211 20.37 -23.09 -8.30
CA GLU A 211 19.17 -22.27 -8.04
C GLU A 211 19.43 -21.10 -7.09
N ALA A 212 20.65 -21.01 -6.57
CA ALA A 212 21.07 -19.91 -5.71
C ALA A 212 21.11 -18.59 -6.49
N LYS A 213 20.39 -17.61 -5.98
CA LYS A 213 20.25 -16.27 -6.55
C LYS A 213 20.61 -15.19 -5.56
N VAL A 214 20.91 -14.03 -6.10
CA VAL A 214 21.19 -12.79 -5.37
C VAL A 214 20.52 -11.63 -6.08
N VAL A 215 20.38 -10.50 -5.38
CA VAL A 215 19.90 -9.26 -6.00
C VAL A 215 20.95 -8.80 -7.02
N PRO A 216 20.59 -8.44 -8.26
CA PRO A 216 21.55 -8.06 -9.29
C PRO A 216 22.41 -6.88 -8.87
N LEU A 217 23.67 -6.89 -9.33
CA LEU A 217 24.66 -5.82 -9.09
C LEU A 217 25.02 -5.63 -7.60
N SER A 218 24.69 -6.59 -6.74
CA SER A 218 25.09 -6.57 -5.33
C SER A 218 26.60 -6.67 -5.16
N LEU A 219 27.24 -7.57 -5.91
CA LEU A 219 28.70 -7.74 -5.84
C LEU A 219 29.41 -6.50 -6.38
N GLN A 220 28.88 -5.87 -7.43
CA GLN A 220 29.43 -4.61 -7.92
C GLN A 220 29.53 -3.57 -6.81
N LEU A 221 28.41 -3.30 -6.13
CA LEU A 221 28.32 -2.28 -5.10
C LEU A 221 29.25 -2.61 -3.93
N LEU A 222 29.36 -3.87 -3.54
CA LEU A 222 30.26 -4.28 -2.45
C LEU A 222 31.73 -4.16 -2.82
N LEU A 223 32.10 -4.56 -4.04
CA LEU A 223 33.48 -4.44 -4.55
C LEU A 223 33.89 -2.97 -4.72
N GLU A 224 32.98 -2.13 -5.21
CA GLU A 224 33.20 -0.70 -5.32
C GLU A 224 33.41 -0.06 -3.94
N ASN A 225 32.55 -0.38 -2.96
CA ASN A 225 32.73 0.08 -1.58
C ASN A 225 34.08 -0.38 -1.00
N THR A 226 34.48 -1.62 -1.29
CA THR A 226 35.74 -2.20 -0.83
C THR A 226 36.94 -1.38 -1.32
N VAL A 227 37.01 -1.08 -2.61
CA VAL A 227 38.13 -0.29 -3.17
C VAL A 227 38.04 1.20 -2.80
N LYS A 228 36.84 1.76 -2.71
CA LYS A 228 36.64 3.20 -2.40
C LYS A 228 37.07 3.56 -0.98
N HIS A 229 36.80 2.69 -0.01
CA HIS A 229 37.00 2.98 1.41
C HIS A 229 38.31 2.45 2.00
N ASN A 230 39.09 1.71 1.22
CA ASN A 230 40.38 1.18 1.65
C ASN A 230 41.54 1.84 0.90
N VAL A 231 42.70 1.87 1.55
CA VAL A 231 43.98 2.15 0.89
C VAL A 231 44.26 1.02 -0.09
N VAL A 232 44.73 1.35 -1.29
CA VAL A 232 45.14 0.39 -2.33
C VAL A 232 46.47 0.89 -2.89
N SER A 233 47.58 0.31 -2.43
CA SER A 233 48.93 0.67 -2.90
C SER A 233 49.87 -0.53 -2.83
N GLU A 234 51.02 -0.47 -3.49
CA GLU A 234 52.00 -1.57 -3.49
C GLU A 234 52.55 -1.87 -2.09
N GLN A 235 52.63 -0.85 -1.23
CA GLN A 235 53.08 -0.99 0.16
C GLN A 235 51.99 -1.62 1.05
N ARG A 236 50.72 -1.50 0.66
CA ARG A 236 49.55 -2.03 1.38
C ARG A 236 48.54 -2.60 0.37
N PRO A 237 48.86 -3.75 -0.26
CA PRO A 237 47.98 -4.35 -1.25
C PRO A 237 46.66 -4.78 -0.60
N LEU A 238 45.56 -4.60 -1.33
CA LEU A 238 44.22 -4.97 -0.86
C LEU A 238 43.87 -6.39 -1.33
N HIS A 239 43.61 -7.30 -0.39
CA HIS A 239 43.10 -8.63 -0.69
C HIS A 239 41.59 -8.66 -0.49
N ILE A 240 40.88 -9.22 -1.48
CA ILE A 240 39.42 -9.38 -1.46
C ILE A 240 39.08 -10.85 -1.65
N ARG A 241 38.33 -11.43 -0.72
CA ARG A 241 37.91 -12.82 -0.77
C ARG A 241 36.39 -12.90 -0.84
N ILE A 242 35.88 -13.60 -1.85
CA ILE A 242 34.45 -13.90 -1.98
C ILE A 242 34.26 -15.39 -1.72
N PHE A 243 33.35 -15.73 -0.81
CA PHE A 243 33.07 -17.11 -0.45
C PHE A 243 31.62 -17.29 0.01
N LEU A 244 31.14 -18.53 -0.04
CA LEU A 244 29.85 -18.90 0.52
C LEU A 244 30.03 -19.37 1.96
N GLU A 245 29.18 -18.87 2.85
CA GLU A 245 29.15 -19.22 4.26
C GLU A 245 27.70 -19.51 4.67
N GLY A 246 27.34 -20.79 4.70
CA GLY A 246 25.94 -21.21 4.86
C GLY A 246 25.06 -20.63 3.75
N ASP A 247 23.99 -19.93 4.15
CA ASP A 247 23.04 -19.30 3.24
C ASP A 247 23.39 -17.85 2.88
N TYR A 248 24.68 -17.48 2.97
CA TYR A 248 25.18 -16.13 2.69
C TYR A 248 26.34 -16.17 1.70
N LEU A 249 26.39 -15.15 0.85
CA LEU A 249 27.56 -14.82 0.04
C LEU A 249 28.34 -13.73 0.78
N ALA A 250 29.54 -14.07 1.22
CA ALA A 250 30.41 -13.20 2.00
C ALA A 250 31.46 -12.56 1.09
N ILE A 251 31.65 -11.25 1.26
CA ILE A 251 32.67 -10.45 0.61
C ILE A 251 33.54 -9.88 1.72
N GLN A 252 34.78 -10.35 1.81
CA GLN A 252 35.75 -9.99 2.84
C GLN A 252 36.90 -9.23 2.22
N ASN A 253 37.40 -8.20 2.91
CA ASN A 253 38.60 -7.48 2.53
C ASN A 253 39.47 -7.14 3.74
N ASP A 254 40.76 -6.89 3.50
CA ASP A 254 41.66 -6.35 4.53
C ASP A 254 41.14 -5.02 5.06
N TYR A 255 41.12 -4.84 6.38
CA TYR A 255 40.67 -3.60 7.00
C TYR A 255 41.79 -2.55 6.95
N GLN A 256 41.77 -1.72 5.91
CA GLN A 256 42.77 -0.68 5.70
C GLN A 256 42.11 0.65 5.30
N LYS A 257 41.29 1.16 6.22
CA LYS A 257 40.46 2.34 6.03
C LYS A 257 41.26 3.55 5.52
N LYS A 258 40.79 4.16 4.45
CA LYS A 258 41.31 5.45 3.94
C LYS A 258 40.87 6.57 4.88
N GLU A 259 41.81 7.41 5.33
CA GLU A 259 41.46 8.67 6.00
C GLU A 259 40.92 9.65 4.97
N VAL A 260 39.61 9.89 4.98
CA VAL A 260 38.96 10.85 4.07
C VAL A 260 38.28 11.92 4.91
N LEU A 261 38.64 13.19 4.64
CA LEU A 261 37.97 14.37 5.18
C LEU A 261 36.55 14.45 4.57
N GLN A 262 35.54 14.22 5.41
CA GLN A 262 34.11 14.43 5.12
C GLN A 262 33.60 13.85 3.78
N ASP A 263 33.22 12.57 3.79
CA ASP A 263 32.22 12.08 2.83
C ASP A 263 31.13 11.33 3.60
N ARG A 264 29.87 11.47 3.17
CA ARG A 264 28.69 10.93 3.88
C ARG A 264 28.83 9.40 3.97
N GLN A 265 29.22 8.91 5.15
CA GLN A 265 29.40 7.49 5.43
C GLN A 265 28.14 6.69 5.10
N GLY A 266 28.30 5.62 4.31
CA GLY A 266 27.32 4.54 4.27
C GLY A 266 26.28 4.54 3.15
N VAL A 267 26.29 5.49 2.19
CA VAL A 267 25.28 5.51 1.10
C VAL A 267 25.28 4.21 0.28
N GLY A 268 26.46 3.67 -0.04
CA GLY A 268 26.60 2.45 -0.84
C GLY A 268 26.09 1.20 -0.11
N LEU A 269 26.47 1.02 1.16
CA LEU A 269 26.05 -0.12 1.97
C LEU A 269 24.56 -0.03 2.33
N GLN A 270 24.06 1.17 2.63
CA GLN A 270 22.64 1.41 2.86
C GLN A 270 21.80 1.11 1.62
N ASN A 271 22.32 1.38 0.41
CA ASN A 271 21.66 1.03 -0.84
C ASN A 271 21.46 -0.49 -0.94
N ILE A 272 22.50 -1.28 -0.65
CA ILE A 272 22.42 -2.75 -0.64
C ILE A 272 21.42 -3.25 0.41
N ILE A 273 21.50 -2.74 1.65
CA ILE A 273 20.56 -3.10 2.72
C ILE A 273 19.11 -2.81 2.31
N ASN A 274 18.86 -1.63 1.72
CA ASN A 274 17.52 -1.23 1.27
C ASN A 274 17.01 -2.13 0.13
N ARG A 275 17.87 -2.49 -0.83
CA ARG A 275 17.49 -3.38 -1.94
C ARG A 275 17.11 -4.78 -1.45
N TYR A 276 17.90 -5.35 -0.53
CA TYR A 276 17.57 -6.64 0.07
C TYR A 276 16.31 -6.57 0.93
N GLY A 277 16.13 -5.51 1.72
CA GLY A 277 14.97 -5.33 2.59
C GLY A 277 13.63 -5.16 1.86
N ILE A 278 13.64 -4.97 0.54
CA ILE A 278 12.43 -4.94 -0.29
C ILE A 278 12.00 -6.37 -0.68
N ILE A 279 12.94 -7.31 -0.74
CA ILE A 279 12.72 -8.66 -1.32
C ILE A 279 12.69 -9.75 -0.23
N THR A 280 13.47 -9.58 0.85
CA THR A 280 13.63 -10.58 1.91
C THR A 280 13.65 -9.91 3.29
N ASN A 281 13.20 -10.66 4.30
CA ASN A 281 13.33 -10.25 5.71
C ASN A 281 14.73 -10.57 6.28
N ARG A 282 15.54 -11.35 5.55
CA ARG A 282 16.90 -11.70 5.96
C ARG A 282 17.80 -10.48 5.80
N LYS A 283 18.51 -10.16 6.88
CA LYS A 283 19.37 -8.97 6.93
C LYS A 283 20.70 -9.23 6.23
N VAL A 284 21.21 -8.19 5.57
CA VAL A 284 22.63 -8.09 5.21
C VAL A 284 23.42 -7.93 6.50
N LEU A 285 24.42 -8.78 6.70
CA LEU A 285 25.26 -8.77 7.90
C LEU A 285 26.58 -8.07 7.61
N ILE A 286 27.07 -7.32 8.58
CA ILE A 286 28.33 -6.60 8.48
C ILE A 286 29.17 -6.99 9.70
N GLU A 287 30.33 -7.56 9.45
CA GLU A 287 31.28 -8.01 10.46
C GLU A 287 32.60 -7.28 10.24
N GLN A 288 33.13 -6.68 11.30
CA GLN A 288 34.40 -5.98 11.26
C GLN A 288 35.26 -6.44 12.43
N ASN A 289 36.51 -6.77 12.17
CA ASN A 289 37.54 -6.96 13.18
C ASN A 289 38.77 -6.09 12.85
N GLU A 290 39.84 -6.19 13.64
CA GLU A 290 41.04 -5.35 13.47
C GLU A 290 41.77 -5.56 12.13
N GLN A 291 41.56 -6.72 11.49
CA GLN A 291 42.29 -7.12 10.28
C GLN A 291 41.40 -7.16 9.03
N THR A 292 40.09 -7.33 9.18
CA THR A 292 39.18 -7.64 8.07
C THR A 292 37.83 -6.94 8.23
N PHE A 293 37.22 -6.63 7.09
CA PHE A 293 35.84 -6.15 6.97
C PHE A 293 35.10 -7.11 6.06
N THR A 294 33.95 -7.62 6.53
CA THR A 294 33.16 -8.63 5.82
C THR A 294 31.71 -8.18 5.72
N VAL A 295 31.16 -8.20 4.51
CA VAL A 295 29.73 -8.01 4.27
C VAL A 295 29.14 -9.31 3.75
N LYS A 296 28.08 -9.80 4.40
CA LYS A 296 27.39 -11.04 4.04
C LYS A 296 26.00 -10.72 3.52
N ILE A 297 25.74 -11.03 2.25
CA ILE A 297 24.43 -10.87 1.63
C ILE A 297 23.68 -12.21 1.58
N PRO A 298 22.37 -12.25 1.88
CA PRO A 298 21.60 -13.48 1.83
C PRO A 298 21.59 -14.09 0.43
N VAL A 299 21.85 -15.40 0.35
CA VAL A 299 21.56 -16.20 -0.83
C VAL A 299 20.08 -16.55 -0.82
N LEU A 300 19.40 -16.25 -1.92
CA LEU A 300 17.97 -16.45 -2.10
C LEU A 300 17.73 -17.57 -3.11
N THR A 301 16.66 -18.34 -2.96
CA THR A 301 16.11 -19.14 -4.05
C THR A 301 14.78 -18.53 -4.49
N LYS A 302 14.35 -18.77 -5.73
CA LYS A 302 13.08 -18.23 -6.24
C LYS A 302 11.91 -18.59 -5.33
N GLN A 303 11.89 -19.82 -4.82
CA GLN A 303 10.85 -20.32 -3.92
C GLN A 303 10.91 -19.66 -2.54
N ILE A 304 12.09 -19.50 -1.94
CA ILE A 304 12.24 -18.85 -0.62
C ILE A 304 11.83 -17.38 -0.68
N ALA A 305 12.23 -16.65 -1.73
CA ALA A 305 11.85 -15.25 -1.90
C ALA A 305 10.32 -15.08 -2.01
N ILE A 306 9.66 -15.91 -2.82
CA ILE A 306 8.19 -15.88 -2.97
C ILE A 306 7.51 -16.23 -1.64
N MET A 307 8.00 -17.24 -0.92
CA MET A 307 7.45 -17.68 0.37
C MET A 307 7.58 -16.60 1.45
N GLU A 308 8.73 -15.93 1.57
CA GLU A 308 8.93 -14.84 2.54
C GLU A 308 8.02 -13.64 2.23
N ILE A 309 7.90 -13.27 0.95
CA ILE A 309 6.98 -12.21 0.50
C ILE A 309 5.53 -12.58 0.84
N ALA A 310 5.11 -13.81 0.55
CA ALA A 310 3.77 -14.30 0.85
C ALA A 310 3.50 -14.33 2.37
N THR A 311 4.48 -14.75 3.17
CA THR A 311 4.38 -14.80 4.64
C THR A 311 4.27 -13.40 5.23
N SER A 312 5.15 -12.47 4.82
CA SER A 312 5.12 -11.07 5.25
C SER A 312 3.81 -10.36 4.87
N TYR A 313 3.30 -10.63 3.67
CA TYR A 313 2.00 -10.12 3.24
C TYR A 313 0.86 -10.70 4.10
N SER A 314 0.87 -12.00 4.36
CA SER A 314 -0.11 -12.69 5.20
C SER A 314 -0.14 -12.14 6.63
N GLU A 315 1.02 -12.00 7.28
CA GLU A 315 1.16 -11.46 8.65
C GLU A 315 0.66 -10.03 8.76
N ASN A 316 1.09 -9.15 7.85
CA ASN A 316 0.61 -7.76 7.81
C ASN A 316 -0.91 -7.72 7.64
N THR A 317 -1.44 -8.55 6.74
CA THR A 317 -2.90 -8.63 6.50
C THR A 317 -3.63 -9.13 7.74
N ALA A 318 -3.11 -10.15 8.45
CA ALA A 318 -3.68 -10.65 9.69
C ALA A 318 -3.67 -9.59 10.80
N TYR A 319 -2.58 -8.82 10.94
CA TYR A 319 -2.49 -7.70 11.87
C TYR A 319 -3.53 -6.61 11.58
N TYR A 320 -3.65 -6.17 10.33
CA TYR A 320 -4.66 -5.18 9.94
C TYR A 320 -6.10 -5.69 10.20
N ARG A 321 -6.36 -6.99 9.98
CA ARG A 321 -7.65 -7.61 10.32
C ARG A 321 -7.91 -7.61 11.81
N ALA A 322 -6.93 -8.01 12.63
CA ALA A 322 -7.06 -8.01 14.09
C ALA A 322 -7.36 -6.60 14.63
N LYS A 323 -6.64 -5.59 14.13
CA LYS A 323 -6.87 -4.19 14.50
C LYS A 323 -8.28 -3.73 14.12
N LYS A 324 -8.73 -4.01 12.90
CA LYS A 324 -10.09 -3.66 12.44
C LYS A 324 -11.16 -4.36 13.29
N ARG A 325 -10.96 -5.63 13.64
CA ARG A 325 -11.87 -6.39 14.51
C ARG A 325 -11.96 -5.77 15.90
N VAL A 326 -10.85 -5.30 16.46
CA VAL A 326 -10.81 -4.57 17.74
C VAL A 326 -11.58 -3.24 17.66
N GLU A 327 -11.42 -2.47 16.57
CA GLU A 327 -12.18 -1.23 16.36
C GLU A 327 -13.69 -1.49 16.26
N GLU A 328 -14.10 -2.51 15.50
CA GLU A 328 -15.52 -2.89 15.36
C GLU A 328 -16.10 -3.41 16.68
N LEU A 329 -15.35 -4.19 17.46
CA LEU A 329 -15.72 -4.62 18.82
C LEU A 329 -15.93 -3.43 19.77
N LYS A 330 -14.99 -2.47 19.78
CA LYS A 330 -15.13 -1.25 20.59
C LYS A 330 -16.37 -0.46 20.20
N GLY A 331 -16.62 -0.30 18.90
CA GLY A 331 -17.83 0.36 18.40
C GLY A 331 -19.11 -0.37 18.81
N PHE A 332 -19.13 -1.70 18.77
CA PHE A 332 -20.27 -2.51 19.20
C PHE A 332 -20.57 -2.33 20.68
N TYR A 333 -19.58 -2.51 21.55
CA TYR A 333 -19.77 -2.38 23.00
C TYR A 333 -20.14 -0.95 23.41
N GLY A 334 -19.57 0.07 22.78
CA GLY A 334 -19.96 1.46 23.02
C GLY A 334 -21.44 1.71 22.70
N ASN A 335 -21.93 1.16 21.59
CA ASN A 335 -23.33 1.27 21.20
C ASN A 335 -24.25 0.44 22.11
N LEU A 336 -23.83 -0.78 22.50
CA LEU A 336 -24.54 -1.65 23.45
C LEU A 336 -24.73 -0.97 24.81
N ILE A 337 -23.67 -0.40 25.37
CA ILE A 337 -23.74 0.34 26.64
C ILE A 337 -24.69 1.53 26.50
N SER A 338 -24.58 2.29 25.41
CA SER A 338 -25.46 3.45 25.16
C SER A 338 -26.93 3.03 25.08
N TYR A 339 -27.23 1.92 24.39
CA TYR A 339 -28.57 1.35 24.32
C TYR A 339 -29.10 0.95 25.71
N CYS A 340 -28.29 0.25 26.50
CA CYS A 340 -28.65 -0.17 27.85
C CYS A 340 -28.85 1.00 28.83
N CYS A 341 -28.21 2.14 28.63
CA CYS A 341 -28.41 3.33 29.48
C CYS A 341 -29.60 4.19 29.02
N VAL A 342 -29.71 4.44 27.71
CA VAL A 342 -30.68 5.40 27.16
C VAL A 342 -32.09 4.81 27.04
N ILE A 343 -32.24 3.53 26.69
CA ILE A 343 -33.57 2.93 26.55
C ILE A 343 -34.34 2.91 27.88
N PRO A 344 -33.76 2.50 29.02
CA PRO A 344 -34.46 2.60 30.31
C PRO A 344 -34.87 4.03 30.68
N PHE A 345 -34.06 5.02 30.31
CA PHE A 345 -34.38 6.43 30.53
C PHE A 345 -35.56 6.89 29.66
N LEU A 346 -35.61 6.49 28.38
CA LEU A 346 -36.75 6.78 27.50
C LEU A 346 -38.02 6.06 27.95
N ILE A 347 -37.91 4.83 28.46
CA ILE A 347 -39.03 4.09 29.07
C ILE A 347 -39.57 4.88 30.26
N PHE A 348 -38.70 5.35 31.16
CA PHE A 348 -39.11 6.17 32.30
C PHE A 348 -39.84 7.45 31.88
N ILE A 349 -39.30 8.19 30.91
CA ILE A 349 -39.95 9.42 30.38
C ILE A 349 -41.32 9.08 29.78
N ASN A 350 -41.39 8.07 28.91
CA ASN A 350 -42.62 7.73 28.24
C ASN A 350 -43.72 7.33 29.26
N LEU A 351 -43.40 6.47 30.22
CA LEU A 351 -44.36 6.03 31.24
C LEU A 351 -44.78 7.16 32.18
N LYS A 352 -43.92 8.16 32.42
CA LYS A 352 -44.23 9.28 33.33
C LYS A 352 -45.05 10.40 32.67
N PHE A 353 -44.79 10.70 31.41
CA PHE A 353 -45.39 11.86 30.72
C PHE A 353 -46.43 11.49 29.66
N SER A 354 -46.43 10.26 29.13
CA SER A 354 -47.40 9.77 28.13
C SER A 354 -47.75 8.30 28.36
N PRO A 355 -48.38 7.95 29.50
CA PRO A 355 -48.62 6.55 29.89
C PRO A 355 -49.62 5.82 28.98
N HIS A 356 -50.48 6.56 28.27
CA HIS A 356 -51.51 5.98 27.40
C HIS A 356 -50.97 5.46 26.06
N PHE A 357 -49.74 5.84 25.66
CA PHE A 357 -49.12 5.36 24.42
C PHE A 357 -47.62 5.11 24.57
N GLN A 358 -47.20 3.85 24.38
CA GLN A 358 -45.84 3.38 24.65
C GLN A 358 -44.90 3.60 23.47
N TRP A 359 -44.57 4.86 23.15
CA TRP A 359 -43.73 5.16 21.99
C TRP A 359 -42.27 4.66 22.13
N PHE A 360 -41.80 4.35 23.34
CA PHE A 360 -40.43 3.85 23.54
C PHE A 360 -40.16 2.55 22.76
N TRP A 361 -41.20 1.74 22.47
CA TRP A 361 -41.07 0.52 21.69
C TRP A 361 -40.48 0.76 20.31
N PHE A 362 -40.82 1.88 19.65
CA PHE A 362 -40.27 2.21 18.34
C PHE A 362 -38.78 2.54 18.41
N SER A 363 -38.35 3.27 19.45
CA SER A 363 -36.95 3.59 19.68
C SER A 363 -36.13 2.36 20.08
N ALA A 364 -36.67 1.53 20.97
CA ALA A 364 -36.04 0.28 21.40
C ALA A 364 -35.92 -0.71 20.23
N ALA A 365 -37.00 -0.95 19.48
CA ALA A 365 -36.97 -1.85 18.34
C ALA A 365 -36.06 -1.36 17.21
N GLY A 366 -36.14 -0.07 16.86
CA GLY A 366 -35.33 0.51 15.78
C GLY A 366 -33.83 0.50 16.09
N TRP A 367 -33.45 0.97 17.28
CA TRP A 367 -32.04 0.98 17.68
C TRP A 367 -31.52 -0.42 18.01
N GLY A 368 -32.36 -1.27 18.62
CA GLY A 368 -32.06 -2.67 18.92
C GLY A 368 -31.81 -3.48 17.65
N PHE A 369 -32.57 -3.23 16.57
CA PHE A 369 -32.31 -3.82 15.26
C PHE A 369 -30.95 -3.40 14.69
N GLY A 370 -30.58 -2.12 14.79
CA GLY A 370 -29.25 -1.64 14.39
C GLY A 370 -28.12 -2.30 15.19
N LEU A 371 -28.35 -2.54 16.49
CA LEU A 371 -27.43 -3.22 17.38
C LEU A 371 -27.26 -4.69 17.02
N LEU A 372 -28.36 -5.37 16.69
CA LEU A 372 -28.38 -6.74 16.16
C LEU A 372 -27.61 -6.84 14.84
N MET A 373 -27.83 -5.93 13.89
CA MET A 373 -27.10 -5.90 12.63
C MET A 373 -25.59 -5.66 12.84
N HIS A 374 -25.23 -4.82 13.80
CA HIS A 374 -23.83 -4.62 14.16
C HIS A 374 -23.24 -5.88 14.82
N ALA A 375 -23.98 -6.55 15.69
CA ALA A 375 -23.59 -7.84 16.26
C ALA A 375 -23.38 -8.90 15.17
N PHE A 376 -24.28 -9.00 14.19
CA PHE A 376 -24.13 -9.90 13.05
C PHE A 376 -22.90 -9.57 12.21
N LYS A 377 -22.55 -8.29 12.05
CA LYS A 377 -21.33 -7.90 11.35
C LYS A 377 -20.06 -8.30 12.11
N VAL A 378 -20.05 -8.11 13.44
CA VAL A 378 -18.87 -8.34 14.29
C VAL A 378 -18.67 -9.82 14.66
N PHE A 379 -19.76 -10.53 14.94
CA PHE A 379 -19.76 -11.92 15.44
C PHE A 379 -20.28 -12.94 14.43
N GLY A 380 -20.89 -12.50 13.32
CA GLY A 380 -21.48 -13.39 12.32
C GLY A 380 -20.47 -14.05 11.38
N TYR A 381 -20.95 -15.08 10.69
CA TYR A 381 -20.19 -16.08 9.93
C TYR A 381 -19.43 -15.54 8.70
N SER A 382 -19.69 -14.30 8.27
CA SER A 382 -19.13 -13.71 7.04
C SER A 382 -17.60 -13.61 7.06
N SER A 383 -16.97 -13.39 8.22
CA SER A 383 -15.51 -13.29 8.33
C SER A 383 -14.80 -14.61 8.01
N ASN A 384 -15.41 -15.76 8.34
CA ASN A 384 -14.78 -17.08 8.16
C ASN A 384 -14.87 -17.56 6.70
N TRP A 385 -15.91 -17.14 5.97
CA TRP A 385 -16.07 -17.49 4.55
C TRP A 385 -15.07 -16.75 3.66
N GLU A 386 -14.88 -15.44 3.89
CA GLU A 386 -13.87 -14.65 3.16
C GLU A 386 -12.47 -15.21 3.37
N GLU A 387 -12.16 -15.65 4.59
CA GLU A 387 -10.86 -16.22 4.96
C GLU A 387 -10.59 -17.56 4.27
N ARG A 388 -11.59 -18.45 4.21
CA ARG A 388 -11.50 -19.70 3.43
C ARG A 388 -11.28 -19.44 1.96
N LYS A 389 -11.94 -18.42 1.38
CA LYS A 389 -11.84 -18.13 -0.04
C LYS A 389 -10.51 -17.49 -0.42
N ILE A 390 -9.96 -16.62 0.42
CA ILE A 390 -8.62 -16.06 0.24
C ILE A 390 -7.56 -17.15 0.35
N GLN A 391 -7.65 -18.04 1.34
CA GLN A 391 -6.72 -19.17 1.45
C GLN A 391 -6.80 -20.10 0.24
N GLU A 392 -7.98 -20.36 -0.30
CA GLU A 392 -8.15 -21.17 -1.51
C GLU A 392 -7.52 -20.51 -2.76
N ILE A 393 -7.59 -19.17 -2.88
CA ILE A 393 -6.96 -18.42 -3.98
C ILE A 393 -5.44 -18.46 -3.86
N LEU A 394 -4.90 -18.20 -2.66
CA LEU A 394 -3.45 -18.28 -2.40
C LEU A 394 -2.90 -19.68 -2.73
N LYS A 395 -3.59 -20.73 -2.27
CA LYS A 395 -3.21 -22.12 -2.57
C LYS A 395 -3.31 -22.47 -4.07
N LYS A 396 -4.24 -21.84 -4.80
CA LYS A 396 -4.36 -22.01 -6.26
C LYS A 396 -3.26 -21.29 -7.03
N GLU A 397 -2.81 -20.13 -6.57
CA GLU A 397 -1.68 -19.41 -7.18
C GLU A 397 -0.36 -20.11 -6.93
N GLU A 398 -0.15 -20.62 -5.71
CA GLU A 398 1.00 -21.45 -5.33
C GLU A 398 1.05 -22.74 -6.17
N ASN A 399 -0.09 -23.42 -6.34
CA ASN A 399 -0.18 -24.61 -7.19
C ASN A 399 -0.05 -24.32 -8.69
N LYS A 400 -0.37 -23.11 -9.17
CA LYS A 400 -0.17 -22.74 -10.58
C LYS A 400 1.30 -22.54 -10.95
N GLN A 401 2.17 -22.27 -9.97
CA GLN A 401 3.61 -22.09 -10.18
C GLN A 401 4.42 -23.38 -9.99
N ASN A 402 3.84 -24.40 -9.35
CA ASN A 402 4.46 -25.73 -9.22
C ASN A 402 4.39 -26.60 -10.51
N TRP A 403 3.84 -26.06 -11.60
CA TRP A 403 3.92 -26.70 -12.92
C TRP A 403 4.90 -25.93 -13.82
N LYS A 404 6.09 -26.52 -13.96
CA LYS A 404 7.29 -26.16 -14.75
C LYS A 404 8.39 -25.39 -14.05
#